data_AF-A0A7V2U1R3-F1
#
_entry.id   AF-A0A7V2U1R3-F1
#
_cell.length_a   1.000
_cell.length_b   1.000
_cell.length_c   1.000
_cell.angle_alpha   90.00
_cell.angle_beta   90.00
_cell.angle_gamma   90.00
#
_symmetry.space_group_name_H-M   'P 1'
#
loop_
_entity.id
_entity.type
_entity.pdbx_description
1 polymer ?
#
loop_
_entity_poly.entity_id
_entity_poly.type
_entity_poly.pdbx_seq_one_letter_code
_entity_poly.pdbx_strand_id
1 'polypeptide(L)'
;MTHSLHRCGKLQEKDFVWLLYHVKGVNDQNFVERLRRAIGIVEEVGSVNWGDVKSGPIVSVPLEEIKAKVTEKSRIRGVFTSREQAVQFLKKMKAADLGFCVILSGPLDQVFSACREAGVEPHTLNYSLGVFGKKERLADEDTLAITTMCGHHMIPDGFVSETRQAVREGRVSAEKASLEFAKLCPCGIFNQERARELLVLESSSSP
;
A
#
# COMPACT_ATOMS: atom_id res chain seq x y z
N MET A 1 -5.53 12.59 -2.71
CA MET A 1 -6.00 11.30 -3.28
C MET A 1 -6.32 10.37 -2.12
N THR A 2 -7.61 10.12 -1.88
CA THR A 2 -8.16 9.41 -0.70
C THR A 2 -8.30 7.90 -0.89
N HIS A 3 -7.93 7.35 -2.04
CA HIS A 3 -8.17 5.93 -2.37
C HIS A 3 -7.57 4.93 -1.36
N SER A 4 -6.37 5.17 -0.81
CA SER A 4 -5.79 4.28 0.20
C SER A 4 -6.39 4.44 1.61
N LEU A 5 -7.26 5.43 1.83
CA LEU A 5 -7.75 5.80 3.16
C LEU A 5 -8.82 4.85 3.70
N HIS A 6 -9.60 4.21 2.81
CA HIS A 6 -10.76 3.40 3.19
C HIS A 6 -10.44 1.90 3.29
N ARG A 7 -9.18 1.54 3.53
CA ARG A 7 -8.81 0.15 3.83
C ARG A 7 -9.46 -0.27 5.14
N CYS A 8 -9.93 -1.51 5.19
CA CYS A 8 -10.68 -2.04 6.33
C CYS A 8 -10.38 -3.51 6.59
N GLY A 9 -10.98 -4.07 7.64
CA GLY A 9 -10.85 -5.47 8.03
C GLY A 9 -9.67 -5.76 8.96
N LYS A 10 -9.39 -7.05 9.17
CA LYS A 10 -8.34 -7.55 10.07
C LYS A 10 -6.93 -7.24 9.53
N LEU A 11 -5.91 -7.35 10.39
CA LEU A 11 -4.49 -7.22 10.04
C LEU A 11 -4.06 -5.85 9.50
N GLN A 12 -4.74 -4.76 9.89
CA GLN A 12 -4.36 -3.40 9.45
C GLN A 12 -3.05 -2.92 10.08
N GLU A 13 -2.63 -3.49 11.21
CA GLU A 13 -1.31 -3.30 11.83
C GLU A 13 -0.16 -3.79 10.95
N LYS A 14 -0.45 -4.49 9.84
CA LYS A 14 0.52 -4.93 8.85
C LYS A 14 0.40 -4.17 7.53
N ASP A 15 -0.28 -3.02 7.50
CA ASP A 15 -0.63 -2.35 6.25
C ASP A 15 -0.35 -0.84 6.28
N PHE A 16 0.89 -0.48 5.95
CA PHE A 16 1.34 0.92 5.94
C PHE A 16 1.61 1.40 4.51
N VAL A 17 0.67 2.14 3.95
CA VAL A 17 0.78 2.67 2.59
C VAL A 17 1.58 3.96 2.61
N TRP A 18 2.51 4.11 1.67
CA TRP A 18 3.27 5.33 1.50
C TRP A 18 3.16 5.86 0.07
N LEU A 19 3.16 7.18 -0.07
CA LEU A 19 3.15 7.85 -1.37
C LEU A 19 4.14 9.02 -1.36
N LEU A 20 4.86 9.18 -2.46
CA LEU A 20 5.77 10.30 -2.66
C LEU A 20 5.17 11.29 -3.66
N TYR A 21 5.02 12.53 -3.23
CA TYR A 21 4.51 13.61 -4.06
C TYR A 21 5.47 14.79 -4.12
N HIS A 22 5.45 15.45 -5.26
CA HIS A 22 6.04 16.78 -5.48
C HIS A 22 4.95 17.70 -6.05
N VAL A 23 5.22 18.99 -6.00
CA VAL A 23 4.40 20.05 -6.57
C VAL A 23 5.18 20.66 -7.73
N LYS A 24 4.59 20.54 -8.93
CA LYS A 24 5.16 21.08 -10.16
C LYS A 24 5.34 22.60 -10.03
N GLY A 25 6.50 23.11 -10.43
CA GLY A 25 6.89 24.51 -10.34
C GLY A 25 7.25 25.00 -8.94
N VAL A 26 7.24 24.13 -7.92
CA VAL A 26 7.57 24.50 -6.53
C VAL A 26 8.79 23.71 -6.05
N ASN A 27 8.75 22.38 -6.15
CA ASN A 27 9.82 21.50 -5.71
C ASN A 27 10.05 20.35 -6.71
N ASP A 28 10.13 20.67 -8.00
CA ASP A 28 10.39 19.74 -9.11
C ASP A 28 11.81 19.83 -9.71
N GLN A 29 12.66 20.71 -9.18
CA GLN A 29 14.08 20.76 -9.57
C GLN A 29 14.79 19.43 -9.24
N ASN A 30 15.59 18.92 -10.18
CA ASN A 30 16.32 17.66 -10.07
C ASN A 30 15.45 16.48 -9.59
N PHE A 31 14.15 16.47 -9.93
CA PHE A 31 13.21 15.52 -9.33
C PHE A 31 13.55 14.07 -9.66
N VAL A 32 13.98 13.74 -10.88
CA VAL A 32 14.37 12.36 -11.21
C VAL A 32 15.55 11.86 -10.36
N GLU A 33 16.56 12.70 -10.08
CA GLU A 33 17.69 12.32 -9.22
C GLU A 33 17.22 12.07 -7.78
N ARG A 34 16.44 13.01 -7.22
CA ARG A 34 15.88 12.87 -5.87
C ARG A 34 14.97 11.65 -5.77
N LEU A 35 14.18 11.37 -6.80
CA LEU A 35 13.30 10.21 -6.83
C LEU A 35 14.08 8.90 -6.87
N ARG A 36 15.21 8.83 -7.60
CA ARG A 36 16.11 7.67 -7.58
C ARG A 36 16.70 7.43 -6.19
N ARG A 37 17.09 8.49 -5.47
CA ARG A 37 17.53 8.36 -4.07
C ARG A 37 16.40 7.86 -3.15
N ALA A 38 15.19 8.38 -3.33
CA ALA A 38 14.02 7.90 -2.57
C ALA A 38 13.69 6.43 -2.87
N ILE A 39 13.80 6.00 -4.13
CA ILE A 39 13.65 4.59 -4.51
C ILE A 39 14.70 3.72 -3.81
N GLY A 40 15.96 4.16 -3.75
CA GLY A 40 17.00 3.45 -2.99
C GLY A 40 16.64 3.27 -1.50
N ILE A 41 16.04 4.27 -0.87
CA ILE A 41 15.53 4.18 0.52
C ILE A 41 14.39 3.15 0.62
N VAL A 42 13.46 3.17 -0.34
CA VAL A 42 12.33 2.22 -0.39
C VAL A 42 12.82 0.77 -0.50
N GLU A 43 13.82 0.54 -1.35
CA GLU A 43 14.47 -0.77 -1.52
C GLU A 43 15.18 -1.20 -0.24
N GLU A 44 15.96 -0.31 0.39
CA GLU A 44 16.68 -0.61 1.63
C GLU A 44 15.73 -0.95 2.80
N VAL A 45 14.59 -0.26 2.90
CA VAL A 45 13.58 -0.54 3.93
C VAL A 45 12.80 -1.84 3.63
N GLY A 46 12.78 -2.29 2.37
CA GLY A 46 12.13 -3.53 1.96
C GLY A 46 10.61 -3.40 1.79
N SER A 47 10.14 -2.33 1.12
CA SER A 47 8.71 -2.22 0.76
C SER A 47 8.25 -3.45 -0.01
N VAL A 48 7.25 -4.16 0.52
CA VAL A 48 6.82 -5.47 0.01
C VAL A 48 6.23 -5.38 -1.40
N ASN A 49 5.63 -4.23 -1.70
CA ASN A 49 5.21 -3.85 -3.04
C ASN A 49 5.34 -2.34 -3.20
N TRP A 50 5.66 -1.90 -4.41
CA TRP A 50 5.70 -0.51 -4.81
C TRP A 50 5.81 -0.39 -6.32
N GLY A 51 5.51 0.78 -6.88
CA GLY A 51 5.65 1.01 -8.30
C GLY A 51 5.52 2.46 -8.73
N ASP A 52 5.79 2.70 -10.00
CA ASP A 52 5.38 3.93 -10.69
C ASP A 52 3.99 3.71 -11.28
N VAL A 53 3.05 4.61 -10.99
CA VAL A 53 1.67 4.54 -11.53
C VAL A 53 1.63 4.41 -13.06
N LYS A 54 2.67 4.86 -13.77
CA LYS A 54 2.76 4.71 -15.23
C LYS A 54 3.33 3.39 -15.71
N SER A 55 4.37 2.89 -15.05
CA SER A 55 5.08 1.68 -15.48
C SER A 55 4.47 0.41 -14.89
N GLY A 56 3.98 0.49 -13.66
CA GLY A 56 3.46 -0.62 -12.88
C GLY A 56 4.29 -0.93 -11.64
N PRO A 57 3.85 -1.92 -10.84
CA PRO A 57 4.50 -2.32 -9.60
C PRO A 57 5.53 -3.44 -9.76
N ILE A 58 6.39 -3.62 -8.77
CA ILE A 58 7.45 -4.64 -8.74
C ILE A 58 6.91 -6.08 -8.82
N VAL A 59 5.64 -6.30 -8.45
CA VAL A 59 4.97 -7.62 -8.59
C VAL A 59 4.61 -7.97 -10.04
N SER A 60 4.63 -6.98 -10.96
CA SER A 60 4.26 -7.15 -12.37
C SER A 60 5.37 -6.75 -13.34
N VAL A 61 6.30 -5.91 -12.91
CA VAL A 61 7.33 -5.30 -13.76
C VAL A 61 8.70 -5.47 -13.12
N PRO A 62 9.73 -5.90 -13.86
CA PRO A 62 11.09 -5.97 -13.34
C PRO A 62 11.55 -4.63 -12.75
N LEU A 63 12.16 -4.69 -11.57
CA LEU A 63 12.63 -3.52 -10.83
C LEU A 63 13.50 -2.57 -11.68
N GLU A 64 14.46 -3.12 -12.43
CA GLU A 64 15.36 -2.32 -13.27
C GLU A 64 14.61 -1.62 -14.41
N GLU A 65 13.53 -2.22 -14.92
CA GLU A 65 12.67 -1.59 -15.92
C GLU A 65 11.89 -0.40 -15.32
N ILE A 66 11.37 -0.54 -14.09
CA ILE A 66 10.72 0.57 -13.39
C ILE A 66 11.71 1.73 -13.21
N LYS A 67 12.93 1.44 -12.74
CA LYS A 67 13.99 2.45 -12.51
C LYS A 67 14.44 3.14 -13.80
N ALA A 68 14.55 2.41 -14.90
CA ALA A 68 14.90 2.96 -16.21
C ALA A 68 13.81 3.89 -16.78
N LYS A 69 12.54 3.64 -16.45
CA LYS A 69 11.37 4.40 -16.95
C LYS A 69 10.97 5.59 -16.06
N VAL A 70 11.70 5.86 -14.97
CA VAL A 70 11.42 7.02 -14.10
C VAL A 70 11.60 8.32 -14.88
N THR A 71 10.59 9.19 -14.83
CA THR A 71 10.57 10.52 -15.46
C THR A 71 10.06 11.57 -14.49
N GLU A 72 10.13 12.85 -14.86
CA GLU A 72 9.52 13.97 -14.13
C GLU A 72 8.00 13.83 -13.88
N LYS A 73 7.33 12.91 -14.59
CA LYS A 73 5.89 12.64 -14.45
C LYS A 73 5.60 11.39 -13.61
N SER A 74 6.62 10.72 -13.08
CA SER A 74 6.47 9.51 -12.29
C SER A 74 5.87 9.80 -10.91
N ARG A 75 5.08 8.87 -10.41
CA ARG A 75 4.44 8.94 -9.09
C ARG A 75 4.65 7.61 -8.40
N ILE A 76 5.60 7.58 -7.48
CA ILE A 76 5.97 6.36 -6.77
C ILE A 76 5.16 6.24 -5.48
N ARG A 77 4.70 5.02 -5.22
CA ARG A 77 3.98 4.66 -4.00
C ARG A 77 4.10 3.17 -3.76
N GLY A 78 3.83 2.75 -2.53
CA GLY A 78 3.92 1.36 -2.14
C GLY A 78 3.34 1.09 -0.78
N VAL A 79 3.70 -0.06 -0.22
CA VAL A 79 3.20 -0.52 1.06
C VAL A 79 4.27 -1.28 1.84
N PHE A 80 4.34 -1.00 3.14
CA PHE A 80 5.13 -1.73 4.13
C PHE A 80 4.24 -2.67 4.94
N THR A 81 4.84 -3.72 5.49
CA THR A 81 4.16 -4.75 6.28
C THR A 81 4.32 -4.57 7.78
N SER A 82 5.07 -3.56 8.23
CA SER A 82 5.25 -3.27 9.65
C SER A 82 5.43 -1.79 9.95
N ARG A 83 5.15 -1.44 11.21
CA ARG A 83 5.37 -0.09 11.75
C ARG A 83 6.85 0.26 11.75
N GLU A 84 7.71 -0.71 12.02
CA GLU A 84 9.17 -0.55 12.06
C GLU A 84 9.70 -0.11 10.69
N GLN A 85 9.19 -0.70 9.61
CA GLN A 85 9.53 -0.26 8.25
C GLN A 85 9.08 1.19 8.01
N ALA A 86 7.87 1.55 8.45
CA ALA A 86 7.40 2.94 8.34
C ALA A 86 8.29 3.92 9.12
N VAL A 87 8.75 3.57 10.33
CA VAL A 87 9.71 4.37 11.10
C VAL A 87 11.03 4.53 10.35
N GLN A 88 11.62 3.43 9.87
CA GLN A 88 12.90 3.46 9.15
C GLN A 88 12.80 4.30 7.87
N PHE A 89 11.71 4.15 7.13
CA PHE A 89 11.42 4.95 5.95
C PHE A 89 11.36 6.45 6.30
N LEU A 90 10.59 6.84 7.30
CA LEU A 90 10.49 8.25 7.73
C LEU A 90 11.84 8.82 8.19
N LYS A 91 12.61 8.07 8.98
CA LYS A 91 13.97 8.48 9.43
C LYS A 91 14.91 8.72 8.24
N LYS A 92 14.95 7.79 7.29
CA LYS A 92 15.80 7.89 6.10
C LYS A 92 15.37 9.00 5.16
N MET A 93 14.07 9.14 4.92
CA MET A 93 13.52 10.23 4.10
C MET A 93 13.80 11.60 4.72
N LYS A 94 13.67 11.73 6.05
CA LYS A 94 14.05 12.94 6.79
C LYS A 94 15.53 13.24 6.66
N ALA A 95 16.39 12.25 6.91
CA ALA A 95 17.85 12.42 6.85
C ALA A 95 18.36 12.77 5.44
N ALA A 96 17.72 12.24 4.40
CA ALA A 96 18.08 12.49 3.02
C ALA A 96 17.59 13.86 2.49
N ASP A 97 16.66 14.51 3.19
CA ASP A 97 16.09 15.83 2.88
C ASP A 97 15.76 16.03 1.38
N LEU A 98 15.04 15.05 0.83
CA LEU A 98 14.77 14.99 -0.61
C LEU A 98 13.64 15.93 -1.06
N GLY A 99 13.07 16.73 -0.16
CA GLY A 99 12.01 17.70 -0.48
C GLY A 99 10.70 17.10 -0.99
N PHE A 100 10.42 15.82 -0.73
CA PHE A 100 9.14 15.19 -1.08
C PHE A 100 8.09 15.41 0.01
N CYS A 101 6.83 15.57 -0.40
CA CYS A 101 5.70 15.35 0.48
C CYS A 101 5.52 13.83 0.64
N VAL A 102 5.78 13.34 1.85
CA VAL A 102 5.60 11.94 2.23
C VAL A 102 4.23 11.77 2.85
N ILE A 103 3.38 10.99 2.20
CA ILE A 103 2.07 10.60 2.73
C ILE A 103 2.21 9.20 3.29
N LEU A 104 1.85 9.00 4.56
CA LEU A 104 1.79 7.69 5.21
C LEU A 104 0.35 7.42 5.64
N SER A 105 -0.17 6.22 5.39
CA SER A 105 -1.50 5.78 5.79
C SER A 105 -1.41 4.41 6.47
N GLY A 106 -2.21 4.22 7.51
CA GLY A 106 -2.27 3.01 8.34
C GLY A 106 -3.10 3.28 9.60
N PRO A 107 -3.15 2.36 10.57
CA PRO A 107 -3.81 2.61 11.85
C PRO A 107 -3.28 3.89 12.52
N LEU A 108 -4.19 4.76 12.95
CA LEU A 108 -3.86 6.14 13.32
C LEU A 108 -2.86 6.23 14.48
N ASP A 109 -3.09 5.42 15.52
CA ASP A 109 -2.22 5.31 16.70
C ASP A 109 -0.80 4.84 16.32
N GLN A 110 -0.70 3.87 15.40
CA GLN A 110 0.58 3.35 14.92
C GLN A 110 1.31 4.32 14.03
N VAL A 111 0.60 5.04 13.14
CA VAL A 111 1.18 6.10 12.30
C VAL A 111 1.71 7.22 13.18
N PHE A 112 0.95 7.71 14.16
CA PHE A 112 1.43 8.74 15.08
C PHE A 112 2.63 8.27 15.92
N SER A 113 2.60 7.02 16.39
CA SER A 113 3.74 6.42 17.09
C SER A 113 4.98 6.37 16.19
N ALA A 114 4.83 5.95 14.94
CA ALA A 114 5.92 5.91 13.97
C ALA A 114 6.50 7.31 13.68
N CYS A 115 5.65 8.32 13.51
CA CYS A 115 6.07 9.71 13.33
C CYS A 115 6.90 10.22 14.51
N ARG A 116 6.43 10.02 15.75
CA ARG A 116 7.16 10.42 16.97
C ARG A 116 8.53 9.76 17.05
N GLU A 117 8.59 8.45 16.81
CA GLU A 117 9.84 7.70 16.86
C GLU A 117 10.83 8.11 15.75
N ALA A 118 10.32 8.47 14.58
CA ALA A 118 11.12 9.01 13.48
C ALA A 118 11.50 10.49 13.67
N GLY A 119 10.97 11.16 14.71
CA GLY A 119 11.19 12.57 14.97
C GLY A 119 10.59 13.47 13.88
N VAL A 120 9.47 13.09 13.28
CA VAL A 120 8.72 13.89 12.30
C VAL A 120 7.34 14.25 12.85
N GLU A 121 6.82 15.40 12.46
CA GLU A 121 5.48 15.86 12.84
C GLU A 121 4.56 15.89 11.61
N PRO A 122 3.39 15.23 11.65
CA PRO A 122 2.45 15.30 10.55
C PRO A 122 1.78 16.68 10.49
N HIS A 123 1.94 17.38 9.36
CA HIS A 123 1.35 18.72 9.17
C HIS A 123 -0.16 18.69 8.83
N THR A 124 -0.68 17.55 8.35
CA THR A 124 -2.08 17.38 7.96
C THR A 124 -2.49 15.93 8.16
N LEU A 125 -3.73 15.73 8.60
CA LEU A 125 -4.33 14.41 8.79
C LEU A 125 -5.58 14.27 7.92
N ASN A 126 -5.73 13.10 7.31
CA ASN A 126 -7.00 12.67 6.75
C ASN A 126 -7.45 11.40 7.49
N TYR A 127 -8.72 11.34 7.88
CA TYR A 127 -9.27 10.29 8.72
C TYR A 127 -10.55 9.73 8.11
N SER A 128 -10.58 8.42 7.84
CA SER A 128 -11.80 7.76 7.41
C SER A 128 -12.73 7.55 8.60
N LEU A 129 -13.94 8.11 8.53
CA LEU A 129 -15.01 7.85 9.49
C LEU A 129 -15.73 6.51 9.25
N GLY A 130 -15.31 5.75 8.24
CA GLY A 130 -15.93 4.50 7.82
C GLY A 130 -17.03 4.68 6.78
N VAL A 131 -17.80 3.61 6.57
CA VAL A 131 -18.88 3.55 5.57
C VAL A 131 -20.23 3.64 6.29
N PHE A 132 -21.13 4.48 5.78
CA PHE A 132 -22.46 4.72 6.34
C PHE A 132 -23.56 4.33 5.32
N GLY A 133 -24.75 3.98 5.81
CA GLY A 133 -25.90 3.62 4.98
C GLY A 133 -26.16 2.11 4.90
N LYS A 134 -26.60 1.63 3.73
CA LYS A 134 -27.01 0.23 3.48
C LYS A 134 -25.82 -0.73 3.37
N LYS A 135 -25.11 -0.94 4.48
CA LYS A 135 -23.90 -1.79 4.56
C LYS A 135 -24.18 -3.25 4.19
N GLU A 136 -25.42 -3.72 4.33
CA GLU A 136 -25.88 -5.04 3.91
C GLU A 136 -25.79 -5.29 2.39
N ARG A 137 -25.58 -4.22 1.58
CA ARG A 137 -25.35 -4.33 0.14
C ARG A 137 -23.87 -4.46 -0.24
N LEU A 138 -22.96 -4.30 0.72
CA LEU A 138 -21.53 -4.45 0.50
C LEU A 138 -21.15 -5.94 0.54
N ALA A 139 -20.00 -6.27 -0.03
CA ALA A 139 -19.40 -7.57 0.20
C ALA A 139 -19.11 -7.77 1.70
N ASP A 140 -18.93 -9.03 2.10
CA ASP A 140 -18.57 -9.36 3.47
C ASP A 140 -17.21 -8.74 3.87
N GLU A 141 -16.98 -8.62 5.18
CA GLU A 141 -15.80 -7.93 5.71
C GLU A 141 -14.48 -8.57 5.25
N ASP A 142 -14.44 -9.89 5.09
CA ASP A 142 -13.23 -10.58 4.65
C ASP A 142 -12.93 -10.26 3.17
N THR A 143 -13.96 -10.21 2.33
CA THR A 143 -13.84 -9.77 0.92
C THR A 143 -13.43 -8.31 0.82
N LEU A 144 -14.09 -7.41 1.56
CA LEU A 144 -13.75 -5.99 1.60
C LEU A 144 -12.34 -5.74 2.11
N ALA A 145 -11.85 -6.53 3.07
CA ALA A 145 -10.49 -6.42 3.58
C ALA A 145 -9.44 -6.57 2.47
N ILE A 146 -9.75 -7.35 1.42
CA ILE A 146 -8.92 -7.56 0.24
C ILE A 146 -9.19 -6.48 -0.81
N THR A 147 -10.44 -6.28 -1.23
CA THR A 147 -10.76 -5.40 -2.38
C THR A 147 -10.44 -3.92 -2.11
N THR A 148 -10.55 -3.49 -0.85
CA THR A 148 -10.21 -2.12 -0.45
C THR A 148 -8.70 -1.83 -0.47
N MET A 149 -7.81 -2.83 -0.47
CA MET A 149 -6.36 -2.59 -0.48
C MET A 149 -5.89 -1.86 -1.74
N CYS A 150 -6.48 -2.12 -2.91
CA CYS A 150 -6.14 -1.36 -4.12
C CYS A 150 -6.56 0.12 -4.00
N GLY A 151 -7.56 0.42 -3.17
CA GLY A 151 -8.17 1.74 -3.01
C GLY A 151 -9.06 2.18 -4.17
N HIS A 152 -8.81 1.65 -5.37
CA HIS A 152 -9.61 1.86 -6.57
C HIS A 152 -10.66 0.76 -6.79
N HIS A 153 -10.70 -0.27 -5.93
CA HIS A 153 -11.59 -1.43 -6.07
C HIS A 153 -11.44 -2.16 -7.42
N MET A 154 -10.20 -2.29 -7.92
CA MET A 154 -9.90 -3.00 -9.18
C MET A 154 -10.02 -4.53 -9.09
N ILE A 155 -10.14 -5.07 -7.88
CA ILE A 155 -10.23 -6.51 -7.64
C ILE A 155 -11.72 -6.82 -7.43
N PRO A 156 -12.36 -7.59 -8.33
CA PRO A 156 -13.78 -7.89 -8.21
C PRO A 156 -14.09 -8.79 -7.01
N ASP A 157 -15.19 -8.53 -6.31
CA ASP A 157 -15.61 -9.30 -5.14
C ASP A 157 -15.78 -10.80 -5.46
N GLY A 158 -16.42 -11.13 -6.58
CA GLY A 158 -16.61 -12.52 -7.02
C GLY A 158 -15.28 -13.26 -7.25
N PHE A 159 -14.27 -12.57 -7.77
CA PHE A 159 -12.94 -13.15 -7.96
C PHE A 159 -12.26 -13.45 -6.62
N VAL A 160 -12.46 -12.61 -5.60
CA VAL A 160 -11.97 -12.86 -4.24
C VAL A 160 -12.64 -14.09 -3.65
N SER A 161 -13.96 -14.21 -3.76
CA SER A 161 -14.73 -15.35 -3.25
C SER A 161 -14.29 -16.67 -3.88
N GLU A 162 -14.19 -16.73 -5.21
CA GLU A 162 -13.74 -17.93 -5.94
C GLU A 162 -12.30 -18.31 -5.56
N THR A 163 -11.42 -17.32 -5.42
CA THR A 163 -10.02 -17.54 -5.04
C THR A 163 -9.91 -18.04 -3.61
N ARG A 164 -10.69 -17.50 -2.66
CA ARG A 164 -10.76 -18.00 -1.27
C ARG A 164 -11.17 -19.47 -1.24
N GLN A 165 -12.19 -19.84 -2.02
CA GLN A 165 -12.61 -21.23 -2.13
C GLN A 165 -11.50 -22.12 -2.72
N ALA A 166 -10.84 -21.64 -3.79
CA ALA A 166 -9.73 -22.37 -4.40
C ALA A 166 -8.54 -22.58 -3.44
N VAL A 167 -8.25 -21.61 -2.58
CA VAL A 167 -7.22 -21.73 -1.53
C VAL A 167 -7.64 -22.77 -0.48
N ARG A 168 -8.90 -22.73 -0.01
CA ARG A 168 -9.43 -23.70 0.97
C ARG A 168 -9.41 -25.14 0.44
N GLU A 169 -9.70 -25.32 -0.84
CA GLU A 169 -9.69 -26.63 -1.52
C GLU A 169 -8.27 -27.07 -1.94
N GLY A 170 -7.24 -26.27 -1.66
CA GLY A 170 -5.85 -26.58 -2.03
C GLY A 170 -5.55 -26.50 -3.53
N ARG A 171 -6.46 -25.94 -4.34
CA ARG A 171 -6.27 -25.77 -5.80
C ARG A 171 -5.24 -24.70 -6.14
N VAL A 172 -5.04 -23.72 -5.25
CA VAL A 172 -4.02 -22.67 -5.39
C VAL A 172 -3.47 -22.32 -4.01
N SER A 173 -2.17 -22.00 -3.91
CA SER A 173 -1.61 -21.51 -2.65
C SER A 173 -2.06 -20.07 -2.37
N ALA A 174 -2.19 -19.71 -1.08
CA ALA A 174 -2.53 -18.35 -0.67
C ALA A 174 -1.50 -17.31 -1.16
N GLU A 175 -0.22 -17.69 -1.25
CA GLU A 175 0.86 -16.85 -1.77
C GLU A 175 0.67 -16.55 -3.26
N LYS A 176 0.39 -17.57 -4.08
CA LYS A 176 0.15 -17.36 -5.51
C LYS A 176 -1.11 -16.53 -5.73
N ALA A 177 -2.18 -16.83 -5.00
CA ALA A 177 -3.44 -16.10 -5.06
C ALA A 177 -3.28 -14.62 -4.69
N SER A 178 -2.57 -14.30 -3.61
CA SER A 178 -2.36 -12.91 -3.18
C SER A 178 -1.51 -12.11 -4.16
N LEU A 179 -0.52 -12.73 -4.80
CA LEU A 179 0.25 -12.11 -5.88
C LEU A 179 -0.61 -11.81 -7.11
N GLU A 180 -1.53 -12.70 -7.49
CA GLU A 180 -2.46 -12.41 -8.60
C GLU A 180 -3.36 -11.20 -8.29
N PHE A 181 -3.84 -11.05 -7.05
CA PHE A 181 -4.56 -9.82 -6.66
C PHE A 181 -3.67 -8.57 -6.75
N ALA A 182 -2.41 -8.68 -6.33
CA ALA A 182 -1.48 -7.55 -6.34
C ALA A 182 -1.23 -7.02 -7.77
N LYS A 183 -1.20 -7.91 -8.77
CA LYS A 183 -1.04 -7.54 -10.18
C LYS A 183 -2.19 -6.69 -10.71
N LEU A 184 -3.39 -6.81 -10.13
CA LEU A 184 -4.56 -5.97 -10.47
C LEU A 184 -4.49 -4.56 -9.88
N CYS A 185 -3.49 -4.27 -9.04
CA CYS A 185 -3.21 -2.93 -8.53
C CYS A 185 -2.02 -2.30 -9.28
N PRO A 186 -2.25 -1.54 -10.38
CA PRO A 186 -1.16 -0.96 -11.17
C PRO A 186 -0.35 0.10 -10.41
N CYS A 187 -0.89 0.57 -9.29
CA CYS A 187 -0.27 1.57 -8.43
C CYS A 187 0.76 1.00 -7.45
N GLY A 188 0.75 -0.32 -7.18
CA GLY A 188 1.72 -0.97 -6.28
C GLY A 188 1.48 -0.81 -4.78
N ILE A 189 0.31 -0.30 -4.37
CA ILE A 189 -0.02 -0.16 -2.94
C ILE A 189 -0.68 -1.42 -2.36
N PHE A 190 -1.07 -2.40 -3.17
CA PHE A 190 -1.70 -3.61 -2.68
C PHE A 190 -0.70 -4.47 -1.90
N ASN A 191 -1.10 -4.89 -0.70
CA ASN A 191 -0.28 -5.66 0.22
C ASN A 191 -0.58 -7.16 0.11
N GLN A 192 0.22 -7.84 -0.70
CA GLN A 192 0.06 -9.27 -0.95
C GLN A 192 0.33 -10.14 0.29
N GLU A 193 1.13 -9.67 1.25
CA GLU A 193 1.38 -10.42 2.48
C GLU A 193 0.16 -10.40 3.40
N ARG A 194 -0.44 -9.21 3.58
CA ARG A 194 -1.71 -9.11 4.29
C ARG A 194 -2.80 -9.93 3.61
N ALA A 195 -2.90 -9.86 2.27
CA ALA A 195 -3.89 -10.63 1.53
C ALA A 195 -3.67 -12.16 1.66
N ARG A 196 -2.41 -12.62 1.65
CA ARG A 196 -2.05 -14.03 1.86
C ARG A 196 -2.57 -14.54 3.21
N GLU A 197 -2.40 -13.76 4.28
CA GLU A 197 -2.92 -14.13 5.60
C GLU A 197 -4.45 -14.10 5.65
N LEU A 198 -5.09 -13.09 5.05
CA LEU A 198 -6.56 -12.99 4.98
C LEU A 198 -7.21 -14.15 4.20
N LEU A 199 -6.51 -14.72 3.22
CA LEU A 199 -7.00 -15.87 2.44
C LEU A 199 -7.05 -17.17 3.25
N VAL A 200 -6.18 -17.32 4.24
CA VAL A 200 -6.10 -18.53 5.10
C VAL A 200 -6.77 -18.35 6.45
N LEU A 201 -7.02 -17.12 6.87
CA LEU A 201 -7.78 -16.83 8.07
C LEU A 201 -9.20 -17.40 7.92
N GLU A 202 -9.54 -18.33 8.81
CA GLU A 202 -10.93 -18.76 8.94
C GLU A 202 -11.77 -17.57 9.41
N SER A 203 -12.90 -17.37 8.72
CA SER A 203 -13.94 -16.47 9.17
C SER A 203 -14.38 -16.98 10.54
N SER A 204 -13.91 -16.35 11.62
CA SER A 204 -14.54 -16.50 12.92
C SER A 204 -15.99 -16.11 12.73
N SER A 205 -16.87 -17.11 12.65
CA SER A 205 -18.32 -16.90 12.67
C SER A 205 -18.61 -16.08 13.91
N SER A 206 -18.83 -14.78 13.73
CA SER A 206 -19.32 -13.97 14.83
C SER A 206 -20.75 -14.45 15.11
N PRO A 207 -21.10 -14.69 16.39
CA PRO A 207 -22.41 -15.21 16.77
C PRO A 207 -23.57 -14.31 16.32
#